data_AF-A0A7I0JT84-F1
#
_entry.id   AF-A0A7I0JT84-F1
#
_cell.length_a   1.000
_cell.length_b   1.000
_cell.length_c   1.000
_cell.angle_alpha   90.00
_cell.angle_beta   90.00
_cell.angle_gamma   90.00
#
_symmetry.space_group_name_H-M   'P 1'
#
loop_
_entity.id
_entity.type
_entity.pdbx_description
1 polymer ?
#
loop_
_entity_poly.entity_id
_entity_poly.type
_entity_poly.pdbx_seq_one_letter_code
_entity_poly.pdbx_strand_id
1 'polypeptide(L)' 'MFAIESYAAERQRFTKNDKGGLDCPWEPCRVIGVTKDGDGELVFIVETQHGRDRMLETETYVRRA' A
#
# COMPACT_ATOMS: atom_id res chain seq x y z
N MET A 1 12.24 -10.98 -2.39
CA MET A 1 11.64 -9.95 -3.25
C MET A 1 11.58 -10.47 -4.67
N PHE A 2 10.39 -10.51 -5.25
CA PHE A 2 10.15 -10.81 -6.66
C PHE A 2 9.75 -9.52 -7.36
N ALA A 3 10.51 -9.14 -8.38
CA ALA A 3 10.15 -8.03 -9.25
C ALA A 3 8.97 -8.46 -10.13
N ILE A 4 7.97 -7.60 -10.25
CA ILE A 4 6.82 -7.78 -11.14
C ILE A 4 6.69 -6.55 -12.04
N GLU A 5 5.93 -6.65 -13.11
CA GLU A 5 5.57 -5.47 -13.90
C GLU A 5 4.80 -4.49 -13.02
N SER A 6 5.26 -3.24 -12.96
CA SER A 6 4.64 -2.24 -12.11
C SER A 6 3.25 -1.86 -12.63
N TYR A 7 2.27 -1.71 -11.75
CA TYR A 7 0.92 -1.29 -12.13
C TYR A 7 0.33 -0.29 -11.13
N ALA A 8 -0.61 0.53 -11.61
CA ALA A 8 -1.36 1.45 -10.78
C ALA A 8 -2.38 0.68 -9.93
N ALA A 9 -2.43 1.01 -8.64
CA ALA A 9 -3.31 0.38 -7.67
C ALA A 9 -3.79 1.42 -6.65
N GLU A 10 -4.63 0.98 -5.74
CA GLU A 10 -5.01 1.74 -4.56
C GLU A 10 -4.82 0.88 -3.31
N ARG A 11 -4.38 1.51 -2.23
CA ARG A 11 -4.26 0.89 -0.91
C ARG A 11 -5.30 1.44 0.05
N GLN A 12 -5.66 0.64 1.05
CA GLN A 12 -6.61 1.04 2.07
C GLN A 12 -5.86 1.64 3.27
N ARG A 13 -6.13 2.91 3.60
CA ARG A 13 -5.52 3.55 4.78
C ARG A 13 -6.55 3.68 5.89
N PHE A 14 -6.19 3.22 7.08
CA PHE A 14 -7.02 3.40 8.26
C PHE A 14 -6.57 4.66 9.01
N THR A 15 -7.43 5.68 9.05
CA THR A 15 -7.15 6.93 9.75
C THR A 15 -8.16 7.11 10.87
N LYS A 16 -7.69 7.38 12.09
CA LYS A 16 -8.60 7.72 13.20
C LYS A 16 -9.25 9.08 12.91
N ASN A 17 -10.56 9.15 13.04
CA ASN A 17 -11.30 10.40 12.87
C ASN A 17 -11.62 11.05 14.22
N ASP A 18 -11.98 12.33 14.19
CA ASP A 18 -12.24 13.15 15.38
C ASP A 18 -13.49 12.71 16.17
N LYS A 19 -14.29 11.79 15.60
CA LYS A 19 -15.50 11.25 16.23
C LYS A 19 -15.24 9.92 16.96
N GLY A 20 -13.98 9.50 17.05
CA GLY A 20 -13.58 8.24 17.69
C GLY A 20 -13.77 7.00 16.81
N GLY A 21 -14.07 7.18 15.51
CA GLY A 21 -14.16 6.13 14.51
C GLY A 21 -12.90 6.01 13.64
N LEU A 22 -12.98 5.13 12.63
CA LEU A 22 -11.94 4.92 11.63
C LEU A 22 -12.48 5.29 10.26
N ASP A 23 -11.84 6.24 9.60
CA ASP A 23 -12.01 6.49 8.18
C ASP A 23 -11.13 5.53 7.39
N CYS A 24 -11.64 5.09 6.25
CA CYS A 24 -11.03 4.05 5.44
C CYS A 24 -10.90 4.46 3.96
N PRO A 25 -10.20 5.57 3.65
CA PRO A 25 -9.98 6.00 2.28
C PRO A 25 -9.11 5.02 1.51
N TRP A 26 -9.36 4.97 0.20
CA TRP A 26 -8.49 4.37 -0.78
C TRP A 26 -7.53 5.43 -1.32
N GLU A 27 -6.23 5.20 -1.17
CA GLU A 27 -5.20 6.10 -1.65
C GLU A 27 -4.48 5.52 -2.86
N PRO A 28 -4.20 6.33 -3.91
CA PRO A 28 -3.48 5.86 -5.08
C PRO A 28 -2.06 5.44 -4.71
N CYS A 29 -1.63 4.30 -5.24
CA CYS A 29 -0.27 3.79 -5.10
C CYS A 29 0.18 3.07 -6.37
N ARG A 30 1.47 2.71 -6.41
CA ARG A 30 2.02 1.89 -7.49
C ARG A 30 2.60 0.61 -6.92
N VAL A 31 2.12 -0.54 -7.36
CA VAL A 31 2.75 -1.82 -7.00
C VAL A 31 3.99 -2.00 -7.84
N ILE A 32 5.12 -2.29 -7.20
CA ILE A 32 6.43 -2.46 -7.87
C ILE A 32 7.07 -3.83 -7.62
N GLY A 33 6.52 -4.60 -6.69
CA GLY A 33 7.12 -5.86 -6.27
C GLY A 33 6.23 -6.65 -5.33
N VAL A 34 6.65 -7.87 -5.05
CA VAL A 34 6.06 -8.73 -4.01
C VAL A 34 7.20 -9.26 -3.14
N THR A 35 6.99 -9.31 -1.84
CA THR A 35 7.95 -9.90 -0.89
C THR A 35 7.23 -10.75 0.13
N LYS A 36 7.98 -11.34 1.05
CA LYS A 36 7.45 -11.99 2.24
C LYS A 36 7.64 -11.09 3.45
N ASP A 37 6.69 -11.09 4.37
CA ASP A 37 6.82 -10.45 5.68
C ASP A 37 7.60 -11.33 6.68
N GLY A 38 7.58 -10.95 7.96
CA GLY A 38 8.27 -11.67 9.03
C GLY A 38 7.71 -13.07 9.31
N ASP A 39 6.45 -13.33 8.97
CA ASP A 39 5.77 -14.61 9.13
C ASP A 39 5.88 -15.49 7.87
N GLY A 40 6.44 -14.93 6.79
CA GLY A 40 6.63 -15.63 5.52
C GLY A 40 5.45 -15.48 4.54
N GLU A 41 4.46 -14.66 4.89
CA GLU A 41 3.27 -14.39 4.09
C GLU A 41 3.58 -13.37 3.00
N LEU A 42 2.88 -13.49 1.86
CA LEU A 42 3.12 -12.61 0.71
C LEU A 42 2.51 -11.23 0.94
N VAL A 43 3.33 -10.20 0.71
CA VAL A 43 2.94 -8.77 0.77
C VAL A 43 3.41 -8.03 -0.47
N PHE A 44 2.64 -7.03 -0.89
CA PHE A 44 2.98 -6.15 -2.00
C PHE A 44 3.94 -5.06 -1.56
N ILE A 45 4.95 -4.76 -2.37
CA ILE A 45 5.76 -3.55 -2.22
C ILE A 45 5.09 -2.45 -3.04
N VAL A 46 4.72 -1.36 -2.39
CA VAL A 46 4.03 -0.22 -3.00
C VAL A 46 4.86 1.04 -2.89
N GLU A 47 4.88 1.84 -3.95
CA GLU A 47 5.33 3.22 -3.95
C GLU A 47 4.13 4.13 -3.67
N THR A 48 4.23 4.95 -2.63
CA THR A 48 3.22 5.92 -2.21
C THR A 48 3.80 7.33 -2.31
N GLN A 49 2.95 8.32 -2.56
CA GLN A 49 3.33 9.73 -2.62
C GLN A 49 2.75 10.48 -1.43
N HIS A 50 3.62 11.00 -0.57
CA HIS A 50 3.24 11.87 0.55
C HIS A 50 3.81 13.26 0.30
N GLY A 51 2.97 14.15 -0.25
CA GLY A 51 3.42 15.47 -0.68
C GLY A 51 4.43 15.40 -1.83
N ARG A 52 5.67 15.81 -1.59
CA ARG A 52 6.77 15.73 -2.58
C ARG A 52 7.60 14.46 -2.46
N ASP A 53 7.42 13.70 -1.38
CA ASP A 53 8.23 12.54 -1.09
C ASP A 53 7.59 11.28 -1.64
N ARG A 54 8.44 10.38 -2.14
CA ARG A 54 8.05 9.02 -2.51
C ARG A 54 8.56 8.06 -1.45
N MET A 55 7.66 7.22 -0.95
CA MET A 55 7.97 6.24 0.07
C MET A 55 7.68 4.84 -0.45
N LEU A 56 8.46 3.87 0.03
CA LEU A 56 8.22 2.46 -0.20
C LEU A 56 7.61 1.87 1.06
N GLU A 57 6.47 1.22 0.90
CA GLU A 57 5.73 0.57 1.98
C GLU A 57 5.36 -0.85 1.57
N THR A 58 5.00 -1.70 2.54
CA THR A 58 4.49 -3.06 2.29
C THR A 58 3.03 -3.15 2.67
N GLU A 59 2.20 -3.64 1.74
CA GLU A 59 0.76 -3.76 1.93
C GLU A 59 0.31 -5.21 1.75
N THR A 60 -0.56 -5.69 2.64
CA THR A 60 -1.19 -7.01 2.52
C THR A 60 -2.30 -7.02 1.48
N TYR A 61 -2.94 -5.88 1.26
CA TYR A 61 -4.05 -5.75 0.33
C TYR A 61 -3.98 -4.46 -0.48
N VAL A 62 -4.09 -4.62 -1.80
CA VAL A 62 -4.23 -3.54 -2.78
C VAL A 62 -5.33 -3.93 -3.75
N ARG A 63 -6.04 -2.94 -4.29
CA ARG A 63 -6.97 -3.16 -5.40
C ARG A 63 -6.42 -2.54 -6.67
N ARG A 64 -6.64 -3.21 -7.79
CA ARG A 64 -6.25 -2.67 -9.11
C ARG A 64 -7.17 -1.49 -9.44
N ALA A 65 -6.56 -0.37 -9.85
CA ALA A 65 -7.28 0.82 -10.32
C ALA A 65 -7.78 0.65 -11.76
#